data_AF-A0A0C2V052-F1
#
_entry.id   AF-A0A0C2V052-F1
#
_cell.length_a   1.000
_cell.length_b   1.000
_cell.length_c   1.000
_cell.angle_alpha   90.00
_cell.angle_beta   90.00
_cell.angle_gamma   90.00
#
_symmetry.space_group_name_H-M   'P 1'
#
loop_
_entity.id
_entity.type
_entity.pdbx_description
1 polymer ?
#
loop_
_entity_poly.entity_id
_entity_poly.type
_entity_poly.pdbx_seq_one_letter_code
_entity_poly.pdbx_strand_id
1 'polypeptide(L)'
;MQILLEALLVGVIGYLLGALLGVLILLYLKNNGIDLSAFADGLESFGMNTTIYGHIKLSYFTTTLVAIVTASLLSVWLPLRRIKKLNPIEVIKANK
;
A
#
# COMPACT_ATOMS: atom_id res chain seq x y z
N MET A 1 -13.56 9.76 -17.85
CA MET A 1 -12.09 9.81 -17.76
C MET A 1 -11.63 10.50 -16.46
N GLN A 2 -12.30 11.56 -16.01
CA GLN A 2 -12.00 12.27 -14.74
C GLN A 2 -11.83 11.35 -13.53
N ILE A 3 -12.78 10.44 -13.27
CA ILE A 3 -12.75 9.52 -12.11
C ILE A 3 -11.50 8.62 -12.10
N LEU A 4 -11.00 8.22 -13.27
CA LEU A 4 -9.80 7.40 -13.39
C LEU A 4 -8.54 8.20 -13.00
N LEU A 5 -8.47 9.46 -13.46
CA LEU A 5 -7.38 10.39 -13.15
C LEU A 5 -7.35 10.74 -11.66
N GLU A 6 -8.52 10.97 -11.06
CA GLU A 6 -8.65 11.26 -9.63
C GLU A 6 -8.21 10.07 -8.77
N ALA A 7 -8.66 8.85 -9.10
CA ALA A 7 -8.25 7.65 -8.39
C ALA A 7 -6.75 7.35 -8.53
N LEU A 8 -6.15 7.64 -9.70
CA LEU A 8 -4.72 7.53 -9.90
C LEU A 8 -3.95 8.57 -9.08
N LEU A 9 -4.39 9.83 -9.05
CA LEU A 9 -3.76 10.88 -8.24
C LEU A 9 -3.80 10.54 -6.75
N VAL A 10 -4.96 10.14 -6.23
CA VAL A 10 -5.09 9.71 -4.82
C VAL A 10 -4.20 8.52 -4.52
N GLY A 11 -4.13 7.53 -5.43
CA GLY A 11 -3.25 6.36 -5.28
C GLY A 11 -1.77 6.74 -5.24
N VAL A 12 -1.32 7.62 -6.14
CA VAL A 12 0.08 8.07 -6.19
C VAL A 12 0.46 8.89 -4.97
N ILE A 13 -0.39 9.83 -4.55
CA ILE A 13 -0.14 10.65 -3.35
C ILE A 13 -0.11 9.76 -2.10
N GLY A 14 -1.05 8.82 -1.98
CA GLY A 14 -1.07 7.85 -0.90
C GLY A 14 0.19 6.97 -0.87
N TYR A 15 0.65 6.51 -2.03
CA TYR A 15 1.90 5.77 -2.13
C TYR A 15 3.11 6.60 -1.71
N LEU A 16 3.24 7.83 -2.19
CA LEU A 16 4.39 8.68 -1.85
C LEU A 16 4.48 8.95 -0.34
N LEU A 17 3.36 9.28 0.29
CA LEU A 17 3.30 9.50 1.74
C LEU A 17 3.60 8.21 2.51
N GLY A 18 2.99 7.09 2.11
CA GLY A 18 3.23 5.79 2.74
C GLY A 18 4.67 5.29 2.57
N ALA A 19 5.26 5.49 1.38
CA ALA A 19 6.64 5.13 1.10
C ALA A 19 7.61 5.97 1.92
N LEU A 20 7.37 7.29 2.04
CA LEU A 20 8.18 8.17 2.89
C LEU A 20 8.17 7.72 4.35
N LEU A 21 6.98 7.47 4.91
CA LEU A 21 6.83 6.96 6.27
C LEU A 21 7.49 5.58 6.43
N GLY A 22 7.31 4.69 5.46
CA GLY A 22 7.93 3.37 5.45
C GLY A 22 9.47 3.43 5.45
N VAL A 23 10.07 4.31 4.65
CA VAL A 23 11.52 4.54 4.64
C VAL A 23 11.98 5.05 6.01
N LEU A 24 11.28 6.02 6.60
CA LEU A 24 11.65 6.56 7.92
C LEU A 24 11.64 5.47 9.00
N ILE A 25 10.60 4.64 9.02
CA ILE A 25 10.49 3.51 9.95
C ILE A 25 11.61 2.49 9.70
N LEU A 26 11.87 2.14 8.44
CA LEU A 26 12.92 1.18 8.09
C LEU A 26 14.32 1.70 8.43
N LEU A 27 14.58 3.00 8.28
CA LEU A 27 15.84 3.62 8.70
C LEU A 27 16.00 3.57 10.23
N TYR A 28 14.94 3.86 10.97
CA TYR A 28 14.94 3.72 12.42
C TYR A 28 15.24 2.27 12.84
N LEU A 29 14.60 1.30 12.19
CA LEU A 29 14.77 -0.13 12.46
C LEU A 29 16.15 -0.66 12.03
N LYS A 30 16.72 -0.10 10.97
CA LYS A 30 18.08 -0.42 10.54
C LYS A 30 19.12 0.05 11.56
N ASN A 31 18.93 1.23 12.16
CA ASN A 31 19.90 1.80 13.09
C ASN A 31 19.77 1.25 14.51
N ASN A 32 18.54 1.13 15.03
CA ASN A 32 18.32 0.66 16.40
C ASN A 32 18.20 -0.87 16.51
N GLY A 33 17.90 -1.55 15.39
CA GLY A 33 17.55 -2.97 15.41
C GLY A 33 16.26 -3.23 16.19
N ILE A 34 15.78 -4.46 16.13
CA ILE A 34 14.79 -4.97 17.08
C ILE A 34 15.56 -5.84 18.07
N ASP A 35 15.45 -5.50 19.35
CA ASP A 35 15.99 -6.31 20.43
C ASP A 35 14.97 -7.41 20.80
N LEU A 36 15.33 -8.66 20.55
CA LEU A 36 14.58 -9.86 20.91
C LEU A 36 15.24 -10.60 22.08
N SER A 37 16.04 -9.92 22.91
CA SER A 37 16.62 -10.51 24.12
C SER A 37 15.57 -11.13 25.06
N ALA A 38 14.32 -10.64 25.06
CA ALA A 38 13.20 -11.27 25.78
C ALA A 38 12.81 -12.67 25.27
N PHE A 39 13.25 -13.07 24.06
CA PHE A 39 13.02 -14.38 23.44
C PHE A 39 14.34 -15.14 23.23
N ALA A 40 15.40 -14.76 23.94
CA ALA A 40 16.75 -15.30 23.76
C ALA A 40 16.80 -16.82 23.86
N ASP A 41 16.21 -17.42 24.89
CA ASP A 41 16.22 -18.89 25.10
C ASP A 41 15.61 -19.65 23.91
N GLY A 42 14.56 -19.08 23.30
CA GLY A 42 13.94 -19.63 22.10
C GLY A 42 14.85 -19.50 20.89
N LEU A 43 15.43 -18.32 20.67
CA LEU A 43 16.31 -18.05 19.53
C LEU A 43 17.64 -18.81 19.58
N GLU A 44 18.20 -18.97 20.78
CA GLU A 44 19.45 -19.69 21.03
C GLU A 44 19.30 -21.18 20.70
N SER A 45 18.14 -21.78 20.98
CA SER A 45 17.82 -23.15 20.57
C SER A 45 17.83 -23.37 19.04
N PHE A 46 17.64 -22.29 18.28
CA PHE A 46 17.75 -22.27 16.81
C PHE A 46 19.08 -21.67 16.30
N GLY A 47 20.02 -21.33 17.19
CA GLY A 47 21.32 -20.73 16.85
C GLY A 47 21.22 -19.33 16.24
N MET A 48 20.14 -18.58 16.53
CA MET A 48 19.87 -17.26 15.97
C MET A 48 20.25 -16.12 16.94
N ASN A 49 20.77 -15.02 16.40
CA ASN A 49 21.20 -13.86 17.18
C ASN A 49 19.98 -13.08 17.73
N THR A 50 20.05 -12.58 18.96
CA THR A 50 18.95 -11.89 19.65
C THR A 50 18.59 -10.51 19.10
N THR A 51 19.39 -9.95 18.19
CA THR A 51 19.15 -8.65 17.56
C THR A 51 18.89 -8.80 16.07
N ILE A 52 17.70 -8.37 15.61
CA ILE A 52 17.33 -8.42 14.19
C ILE A 52 17.43 -7.01 13.60
N TYR A 53 18.22 -6.86 12.54
CA TYR A 53 18.35 -5.59 11.82
C TYR A 53 17.44 -5.54 10.59
N GLY A 54 16.86 -4.37 10.34
CA GLY A 54 16.06 -4.12 9.15
C GLY A 54 16.91 -4.10 7.88
N HIS A 55 16.62 -4.98 6.92
CA HIS A 55 17.20 -4.93 5.59
C HIS A 55 16.30 -4.15 4.63
N ILE A 56 16.84 -3.07 4.05
CA ILE A 56 16.12 -2.24 3.07
C ILE A 56 16.45 -2.75 1.68
N LYS A 57 15.44 -3.26 0.96
CA LYS A 57 15.55 -3.65 -0.45
C LYS A 57 14.67 -2.76 -1.31
N LEU A 58 15.20 -2.29 -2.44
CA LEU A 58 14.47 -1.45 -3.39
C LEU A 58 13.23 -2.17 -3.95
N SER A 59 13.28 -3.50 -4.03
CA SER A 59 12.17 -4.34 -4.50
C SER A 59 10.88 -4.15 -3.70
N TYR A 60 10.96 -3.82 -2.40
CA TYR A 60 9.76 -3.60 -1.59
C TYR A 60 8.97 -2.37 -2.06
N PHE A 61 9.67 -1.32 -2.47
CA PHE A 61 9.03 -0.10 -2.95
C PHE A 61 8.41 -0.30 -4.32
N THR A 62 9.10 -1.00 -5.23
CA THR A 62 8.62 -1.24 -6.60
C THR A 62 7.42 -2.19 -6.62
N THR A 63 7.42 -3.25 -5.80
CA THR A 63 6.28 -4.18 -5.72
C THR A 63 5.05 -3.49 -5.13
N THR A 64 5.21 -2.69 -4.08
CA THR A 64 4.12 -1.91 -3.48
C THR A 64 3.56 -0.87 -4.46
N LEU A 65 4.41 -0.20 -5.25
CA LEU A 65 3.97 0.74 -6.28
C LEU A 65 3.06 0.05 -7.30
N VAL A 66 3.51 -1.09 -7.84
CA VAL A 66 2.71 -1.88 -8.79
C VAL A 66 1.39 -2.34 -8.17
N ALA A 67 1.42 -2.79 -6.92
CA ALA A 67 0.21 -3.19 -6.19
C ALA A 67 -0.79 -2.03 -6.04
N ILE A 68 -0.34 -0.83 -5.74
CA ILE A 68 -1.23 0.34 -5.59
C ILE A 68 -1.80 0.77 -6.94
N VAL A 69 -0.98 0.85 -7.99
CA VAL A 69 -1.47 1.23 -9.33
C VAL A 69 -2.52 0.23 -9.81
N THR A 70 -2.26 -1.06 -9.64
CA THR A 70 -3.23 -2.12 -10.01
C THR A 70 -4.50 -2.06 -9.16
N ALA A 71 -4.38 -1.88 -7.84
CA ALA A 71 -5.53 -1.73 -6.96
C ALA A 71 -6.39 -0.49 -7.30
N SER A 72 -5.77 0.66 -7.57
CA SER A 72 -6.47 1.88 -8.00
C SER A 72 -7.21 1.67 -9.32
N LEU A 73 -6.60 0.99 -10.29
CA LEU A 73 -7.25 0.67 -11.57
C LEU A 73 -8.43 -0.29 -11.38
N LEU A 74 -8.26 -1.34 -10.58
CA LEU A 74 -9.33 -2.31 -10.29
C LEU A 74 -10.50 -1.67 -9.53
N SER A 75 -10.22 -0.77 -8.59
CA SER A 75 -11.21 -0.01 -7.83
C SER A 75 -12.15 0.79 -8.73
N VAL A 76 -11.62 1.42 -9.79
CA VAL A 76 -12.43 2.21 -10.74
C VAL A 76 -13.07 1.35 -11.83
N TRP A 77 -12.52 0.18 -12.14
CA TRP A 77 -13.09 -0.72 -13.16
C TRP A 77 -14.52 -1.15 -12.79
N LEU A 78 -14.75 -1.59 -11.54
CA LEU A 78 -16.04 -2.08 -11.08
C LEU A 78 -17.19 -1.04 -11.25
N PRO A 79 -17.05 0.22 -10.80
CA PRO A 79 -18.08 1.25 -11.00
C PRO A 79 -18.22 1.70 -12.45
N LEU A 80 -17.15 1.74 -13.25
CA LEU A 80 -17.23 2.06 -14.69
C LEU A 80 -18.19 1.14 -15.45
N ARG A 81 -18.18 -0.16 -15.12
CA ARG A 81 -19.13 -1.13 -15.69
C ARG A 81 -20.58 -0.88 -15.27
N ARG A 82 -20.81 -0.37 -14.05
CA ARG A 82 -22.15 -0.02 -13.57
C ARG A 82 -22.67 1.27 -14.20
N ILE A 83 -21.83 2.29 -14.31
CA ILE A 83 -22.22 3.60 -14.86
C ILE A 83 -22.63 3.50 -16.33
N LYS A 84 -21.93 2.68 -17.13
CA LYS A 84 -22.29 2.48 -18.55
C LYS A 84 -23.67 1.85 -18.79
N LYS A 85 -24.27 1.22 -17.78
CA LYS A 85 -25.61 0.60 -17.88
C LYS A 85 -26.73 1.52 -17.38
N LEU A 86 -26.42 2.68 -16.80
CA LEU A 86 -27.43 3.63 -16.35
C LEU A 86 -27.97 4.40 -17.55
N ASN A 87 -29.27 4.25 -17.82
CA ASN A 87 -29.95 5.09 -18.80
C ASN A 87 -30.02 6.53 -18.26
N PRO A 88 -29.37 7.51 -18.90
CA PRO A 88 -29.32 8.89 -18.40
C PRO A 88 -30.71 9.51 -18.24
N ILE A 89 -31.69 9.00 -18.98
CA ILE A 89 -33.08 9.45 -18.98
C ILE A 89 -33.82 9.06 -17.68
N GLU A 90 -33.52 7.90 -17.08
CA GLU A 90 -34.15 7.45 -15.82
C GLU A 90 -33.55 8.17 -14.60
N VAL A 91 -32.24 8.44 -14.62
CA VAL A 91 -31.55 9.14 -13.53
C VAL A 91 -32.06 10.58 -13.36
N ILE A 92 -32.41 11.24 -14.47
CA ILE A 92 -32.96 12.61 -14.44
C ILE A 92 -34.42 12.61 -13.94
N LYS A 93 -35.20 11.55 -14.22
CA LYS A 93 -36.59 11.44 -13.77
C LYS A 93 -36.73 11.05 -12.30
N ALA A 94 -35.79 10.29 -11.74
CA ALA A 94 -35.82 9.89 -10.32
C ALA A 94 -35.62 11.05 -9.34
N ASN A 95 -35.18 12.22 -9.81
CA ASN A 95 -34.97 13.43 -9.02
C ASN A 95 -36.15 14.42 -9.07
N LYS A 96 -37.35 13.94 -9.44
CA LYS A 96 -38.57 14.74 -9.50
C LYS A 96 -39.68 14.05 -8.72
#